data_AF-A0A7S1Y7L9-F1
#
_entry.id   AF-A0A7S1Y7L9-F1
#
_cell.length_a   1.000
_cell.length_b   1.000
_cell.length_c   1.000
_cell.angle_alpha   90.00
_cell.angle_beta   90.00
_cell.angle_gamma   90.00
#
_symmetry.space_group_name_H-M   'P 1'
#
loop_
_entity.id
_entity.type
_entity.pdbx_description
1 polymer ?
#
loop_
_entity_poly.entity_id
_entity_poly.type
_entity_poly.pdbx_seq_one_letter_code
_entity_poly.pdbx_strand_id
1 'polypeptide(L)'
;VNDGFVTMARVRYDPQTMPVYQDGAAVRSLSPETRLCLVSDAYALADAVQLDVSQALSLSLCLANDPEYAVLSHSLKHCTTTLVALGVWDAESTPEQVRSLAHALVRALGEPR
;
A
#
# COMPACT_ATOMS: atom_id res chain seq x y z
N VAL A 1 -13.81 -7.85 -6.02
CA VAL A 1 -12.82 -7.00 -6.73
C VAL A 1 -13.59 -5.86 -7.38
N ASN A 2 -13.22 -4.61 -7.10
CA ASN A 2 -13.80 -3.45 -7.79
C ASN A 2 -12.92 -3.18 -9.02
N ASP A 3 -13.28 -3.81 -10.13
CA ASP A 3 -12.56 -3.68 -11.40
C ASP A 3 -12.85 -2.28 -11.98
N GLY A 4 -11.84 -1.40 -12.02
CA GLY A 4 -11.92 -0.13 -12.73
C GLY A 4 -12.82 0.97 -12.16
N PHE A 5 -12.96 1.11 -10.83
CA PHE A 5 -13.80 2.17 -10.20
C PHE A 5 -15.29 2.15 -10.63
N VAL A 6 -15.82 1.02 -11.12
CA VAL A 6 -17.20 0.96 -11.65
C VAL A 6 -18.25 1.15 -10.53
N THR A 7 -17.85 1.02 -9.26
CA THR A 7 -18.71 1.33 -8.10
C THR A 7 -17.99 2.19 -7.07
N MET A 8 -18.68 3.17 -6.45
CA MET A 8 -18.18 3.98 -5.31
C MET A 8 -18.07 3.17 -3.99
N ALA A 9 -17.84 1.86 -4.07
CA ALA A 9 -17.74 0.98 -2.92
C ALA A 9 -16.26 0.67 -2.62
N ARG A 10 -15.87 0.84 -1.35
CA ARG A 10 -14.59 0.33 -0.84
C ARG A 10 -14.72 -1.16 -0.61
N VAL A 11 -13.80 -1.96 -1.13
CA VAL A 11 -13.86 -3.42 -1.00
C VAL A 11 -12.96 -3.86 0.14
N ARG A 12 -13.56 -4.51 1.15
CA ARG A 12 -12.79 -5.24 2.16
C ARG A 12 -12.34 -6.57 1.58
N TYR A 13 -11.04 -6.76 1.45
CA TYR A 13 -10.44 -8.03 1.07
C TYR A 13 -10.24 -8.89 2.33
N ASP A 14 -10.52 -10.19 2.24
CA ASP A 14 -10.24 -11.14 3.31
C ASP A 14 -8.71 -11.12 3.59
N PRO A 15 -8.24 -11.08 4.84
CA PRO A 15 -6.83 -11.19 5.18
C PRO A 15 -6.11 -12.36 4.50
N GLN A 16 -6.81 -13.48 4.23
CA GLN A 16 -6.25 -14.63 3.51
C GLN A 16 -6.05 -14.38 2.00
N THR A 17 -6.80 -13.43 1.44
CA THR A 17 -6.72 -13.05 0.02
C THR A 17 -5.76 -11.88 -0.23
N MET A 18 -5.40 -11.11 0.80
CA MET A 18 -4.44 -10.01 0.67
C MET A 18 -3.07 -10.43 0.11
N PRO A 19 -2.47 -11.56 0.53
CA PRO A 19 -1.25 -12.07 -0.10
C PRO A 19 -1.42 -12.30 -1.60
N VAL A 20 -2.58 -12.82 -2.03
CA VAL A 20 -2.88 -13.03 -3.46
C VAL A 20 -2.98 -11.72 -4.23
N TYR A 21 -3.49 -10.65 -3.62
CA TYR A 21 -3.52 -9.32 -4.24
C TYR A 21 -2.17 -8.62 -4.21
N GLN A 22 -1.36 -8.83 -3.18
CA GLN A 22 0.03 -8.35 -3.13
C GLN A 22 0.87 -9.05 -4.20
N ASP A 23 0.72 -10.36 -4.34
CA ASP A 23 1.35 -11.15 -5.40
C ASP A 23 0.83 -10.74 -6.78
N GLY A 24 -0.49 -10.57 -6.95
CA GLY A 24 -1.09 -10.11 -8.21
C GLY A 24 -0.68 -8.68 -8.60
N ALA A 25 -0.58 -7.78 -7.62
CA ALA A 25 -0.08 -6.42 -7.80
C ALA A 25 1.41 -6.42 -8.16
N ALA A 26 2.21 -7.26 -7.51
CA ALA A 26 3.63 -7.44 -7.81
C ALA A 26 3.86 -8.06 -9.21
N VAL A 27 2.96 -8.94 -9.66
CA VAL A 27 3.04 -9.63 -10.96
C VAL A 27 2.49 -8.76 -12.12
N ARG A 28 2.03 -7.54 -11.84
CA ARG A 28 1.48 -6.60 -12.87
C ARG A 28 0.35 -7.18 -13.73
N SER A 29 -0.28 -8.26 -13.28
CA SER A 29 -1.38 -8.92 -13.98
C SER A 29 -2.71 -8.15 -13.81
N LEU A 30 -2.72 -7.17 -12.91
CA LEU A 30 -3.85 -6.29 -12.63
C LEU A 30 -3.75 -5.00 -13.44
N SER A 31 -4.91 -4.46 -13.83
CA SER A 31 -4.98 -3.15 -14.48
C SER A 31 -4.41 -2.03 -13.59
N PRO A 32 -3.88 -0.94 -14.16
CA PRO A 32 -3.46 0.23 -13.40
C PRO A 32 -4.56 0.74 -12.45
N GLU A 33 -5.80 0.76 -12.90
CA GLU A 33 -6.96 1.21 -12.12
C GLU A 33 -7.21 0.29 -10.91
N THR A 34 -7.12 -1.03 -11.11
CA THR A 34 -7.29 -2.01 -10.02
C THR A 34 -6.17 -1.86 -8.98
N ARG A 35 -4.93 -1.62 -9.41
CA ARG A 35 -3.80 -1.38 -8.49
C ARG A 35 -3.99 -0.10 -7.68
N LEU A 36 -4.53 0.97 -8.29
CA LEU A 36 -4.91 2.19 -7.57
C LEU A 36 -6.00 1.92 -6.53
N CYS A 37 -7.08 1.21 -6.91
CA CYS A 37 -8.15 0.85 -5.98
C CYS A 37 -7.61 0.05 -4.80
N LEU A 38 -6.73 -0.94 -5.05
CA LEU A 38 -6.15 -1.78 -4.01
C LEU A 38 -5.38 -0.96 -2.98
N VAL A 39 -4.54 -0.01 -3.41
CA VAL A 39 -3.80 0.88 -2.50
C VAL A 39 -4.79 1.73 -1.69
N SER A 40 -5.73 2.37 -2.37
CA SER A 40 -6.68 3.26 -1.69
C SER A 40 -7.54 2.52 -0.66
N ASP A 41 -8.04 1.33 -1.01
CA ASP A 41 -8.80 0.47 -0.10
C ASP A 41 -7.95 -0.02 1.06
N ALA A 42 -6.70 -0.42 0.82
CA ALA A 42 -5.81 -0.89 1.89
C ALA A 42 -5.57 0.18 2.97
N TYR A 43 -5.29 1.42 2.58
CA TYR A 43 -5.13 2.52 3.55
C TYR A 43 -6.44 2.89 4.23
N ALA A 44 -7.56 2.92 3.48
CA ALA A 44 -8.86 3.17 4.08
C ALA A 44 -9.26 2.11 5.13
N LEU A 45 -8.92 0.84 4.89
CA LEU A 45 -9.14 -0.25 5.84
C LEU A 45 -8.18 -0.17 7.03
N ALA A 46 -6.93 0.24 6.81
CA ALA A 46 -5.96 0.47 7.88
C ALA A 46 -6.41 1.60 8.82
N ASP A 47 -6.86 2.73 8.27
CA ASP A 47 -7.41 3.86 9.05
C ASP A 47 -8.66 3.44 9.85
N ALA A 48 -9.45 2.51 9.31
CA ALA A 48 -10.62 1.94 9.99
C ALA A 48 -10.29 0.82 10.98
N VAL A 49 -9.00 0.51 11.21
CA VAL A 49 -8.53 -0.58 12.07
C VAL A 49 -9.07 -1.95 11.63
N GLN A 50 -9.30 -2.12 10.32
CA GLN A 50 -9.78 -3.37 9.71
C GLN A 50 -8.69 -4.11 8.93
N LEU A 51 -7.55 -3.47 8.72
CA LEU A 51 -6.35 -4.02 8.11
C LEU A 51 -5.14 -3.54 8.92
N ASP A 52 -4.10 -4.36 9.04
CA ASP A 52 -2.86 -3.89 9.63
C ASP A 52 -2.20 -2.86 8.70
N VAL A 53 -1.77 -1.73 9.25
CA VAL A 53 -1.01 -0.71 8.52
C VAL A 53 0.25 -1.29 7.87
N SER A 54 0.83 -2.34 8.45
CA SER A 54 1.97 -3.07 7.88
C SER A 54 1.62 -3.71 6.52
N GLN A 55 0.38 -4.19 6.34
CA GLN A 55 -0.10 -4.77 5.08
C GLN A 55 -0.35 -3.69 4.02
N ALA A 56 -0.88 -2.53 4.42
CA ALA A 56 -1.03 -1.37 3.53
C ALA A 56 0.32 -0.82 3.06
N LEU A 57 1.28 -0.69 3.97
CA LEU A 57 2.66 -0.28 3.67
C LEU A 57 3.34 -1.29 2.74
N SER A 58 3.18 -2.59 3.00
CA SER A 58 3.73 -3.65 2.15
C SER A 58 3.21 -3.56 0.72
N LEU A 59 1.91 -3.32 0.54
CA LEU A 59 1.31 -3.15 -0.78
C LEU A 59 1.87 -1.92 -1.52
N SER A 60 2.01 -0.78 -0.82
CA SER A 60 2.66 0.41 -1.41
C SER A 60 4.09 0.15 -1.85
N LEU A 61 4.84 -0.66 -1.10
CA LEU A 61 6.22 -1.02 -1.44
C LEU A 61 6.29 -1.94 -2.66
N CYS A 62 5.38 -2.91 -2.79
CA CYS A 62 5.27 -3.74 -3.99
C CYS A 62 5.04 -2.90 -5.26
N LEU A 63 4.28 -1.80 -5.13
CA LEU A 63 3.94 -0.89 -6.23
C LEU A 63 4.93 0.29 -6.39
N ALA A 64 5.98 0.37 -5.57
CA ALA A 64 6.96 1.46 -5.62
C ALA A 64 7.88 1.45 -6.86
N ASN A 65 7.75 0.41 -7.71
CA ASN A 65 8.42 0.27 -9.00
C ASN A 65 7.41 0.03 -10.15
N ASP A 66 6.16 0.47 -9.97
CA ASP A 66 5.14 0.37 -11.01
C ASP A 66 5.51 1.23 -12.22
N PRO A 67 5.44 0.71 -13.47
CA PRO A 67 5.70 1.51 -14.66
C PRO A 67 4.66 2.61 -14.87
N GLU A 68 3.46 2.45 -14.31
CA GLU A 68 2.40 3.44 -14.42
C GLU A 68 2.60 4.56 -13.40
N TYR A 69 2.90 5.76 -13.89
CA TYR A 69 3.18 6.93 -13.05
C TYR A 69 2.03 7.22 -12.06
N ALA A 70 0.78 7.03 -12.48
CA ALA A 70 -0.37 7.22 -11.61
C ALA A 70 -0.35 6.27 -10.41
N VAL A 71 -0.09 4.97 -10.63
CA VAL A 71 0.01 3.96 -9.58
C VAL A 71 1.18 4.24 -8.65
N LEU A 72 2.34 4.57 -9.24
CA LEU A 72 3.56 4.88 -8.51
C LEU A 72 3.39 6.10 -7.60
N SER A 73 2.95 7.23 -8.16
CA SER A 73 2.77 8.48 -7.41
C SER A 73 1.73 8.34 -6.29
N HIS A 74 0.64 7.62 -6.55
CA HIS A 74 -0.39 7.35 -5.55
C HIS A 74 0.14 6.48 -4.40
N SER A 75 0.87 5.40 -4.72
CA SER A 75 1.45 4.48 -3.74
C SER A 75 2.48 5.17 -2.85
N LEU A 76 3.34 6.01 -3.44
CA LEU A 76 4.34 6.79 -2.71
C LEU A 76 3.68 7.85 -1.82
N LYS A 77 2.66 8.57 -2.32
CA LYS A 77 1.95 9.59 -1.54
C LYS A 77 1.33 9.00 -0.26
N HIS A 78 0.65 7.87 -0.37
CA HIS A 78 0.06 7.21 0.80
C HIS A 78 1.13 6.72 1.77
N CYS A 79 2.17 6.07 1.26
CA CYS A 79 3.31 5.61 2.07
C CYS A 79 3.94 6.76 2.87
N THR A 80 4.32 7.86 2.19
CA THR A 80 4.92 9.03 2.84
C THR A 80 3.98 9.60 3.91
N THR A 81 2.69 9.77 3.58
CA THR A 81 1.70 10.33 4.53
C THR A 81 1.59 9.47 5.80
N THR A 82 1.57 8.15 5.66
CA THR A 82 1.52 7.23 6.80
C THR A 82 2.80 7.27 7.63
N LEU A 83 3.97 7.36 6.99
CA LEU A 83 5.24 7.49 7.72
C LEU A 83 5.33 8.82 8.50
N VAL A 84 4.79 9.91 7.94
CA VAL A 84 4.64 11.20 8.66
C VAL A 84 3.74 11.02 9.87
N ALA A 85 2.56 10.42 9.67
CA ALA A 85 1.56 10.25 10.73
C ALA A 85 2.07 9.39 11.88
N LEU A 86 2.90 8.39 11.58
CA LEU A 86 3.57 7.54 12.58
C LEU A 86 4.76 8.23 13.26
N GLY A 87 5.14 9.44 12.84
CA GLY A 87 6.26 10.20 13.41
C GLY A 87 7.63 9.63 13.06
N VAL A 88 7.72 8.82 11.99
CA VAL A 88 8.94 8.10 11.58
C VAL A 88 9.62 8.74 10.36
N TRP A 89 9.08 9.85 9.86
CA TRP A 89 9.60 10.56 8.69
C TRP A 89 9.85 12.04 8.95
N ASP A 90 10.96 12.50 8.42
CA ASP A 90 11.37 13.90 8.27
C ASP A 90 11.22 14.29 6.79
N ALA A 91 10.62 15.46 6.53
CA ALA A 91 10.37 16.02 5.22
C ALA A 91 11.63 16.22 4.34
N GLU A 92 12.82 16.18 4.93
CA GLU A 92 14.11 16.24 4.24
C GLU A 92 14.60 14.89 3.69
N SER A 93 13.89 13.79 3.95
CA SER A 93 14.35 12.44 3.55
C SER A 93 14.17 12.17 2.06
N THR A 94 15.15 11.50 1.44
CA THR A 94 15.08 11.10 0.02
C THR A 94 14.08 9.94 -0.21
N PRO A 95 13.59 9.73 -1.45
CA PRO A 95 12.72 8.60 -1.78
C PRO A 95 13.29 7.22 -1.41
N GLU A 96 14.62 7.04 -1.51
CA GLU A 96 15.30 5.81 -1.10
C GLU A 96 15.26 5.61 0.42
N GLN A 97 15.43 6.68 1.19
CA GLN A 97 15.34 6.63 2.66
C GLN A 97 13.92 6.30 3.11
N VAL A 98 12.91 6.91 2.47
CA VAL A 98 11.48 6.60 2.68
C VAL A 98 11.21 5.12 2.44
N ARG A 99 11.71 4.58 1.33
CA ARG A 99 11.56 3.15 0.99
C ARG A 99 12.24 2.25 2.03
N SER A 100 13.45 2.60 2.45
CA SER A 100 14.21 1.84 3.46
C SER A 100 13.49 1.82 4.82
N LEU A 101 13.00 2.97 5.28
CA LEU A 101 12.20 3.12 6.50
C LEU A 101 10.91 2.30 6.46
N ALA A 102 10.18 2.38 5.35
CA ALA A 102 8.97 1.60 5.15
C ALA A 102 9.25 0.09 5.20
N HIS A 103 10.35 -0.39 4.59
CA HIS A 103 10.76 -1.78 4.72
C HIS A 103 11.10 -2.17 6.17
N ALA A 104 11.79 -1.31 6.90
CA ALA A 104 12.13 -1.55 8.30
C ALA A 104 10.86 -1.64 9.17
N LEU A 105 9.89 -0.75 8.95
CA LEU A 105 8.61 -0.75 9.65
C LEU A 105 7.77 -2.00 9.35
N VAL A 106 7.69 -2.41 8.08
CA VAL A 106 7.00 -3.66 7.71
C VAL A 106 7.61 -4.85 8.45
N ARG A 107 8.94 -4.92 8.59
CA ARG A 107 9.58 -6.00 9.37
C ARG A 107 9.28 -5.89 10.87
N ALA A 108 9.34 -4.69 11.43
CA ALA A 108 9.10 -4.47 12.85
C ALA A 108 7.63 -4.73 13.25
N LEU A 109 6.69 -4.44 12.36
CA LEU A 109 5.25 -4.64 12.57
C LEU A 109 4.78 -6.03 12.14
N GLY A 110 5.48 -6.67 11.21
CA GLY A 110 5.10 -7.95 10.60
C GLY A 110 5.63 -9.20 11.31
N GLU A 111 6.45 -9.09 12.36
CA GLU A 111 6.80 -10.25 13.18
C GLU A 111 5.69 -10.52 14.22
N PRO A 112 4.98 -11.66 14.14
CA PRO A 112 4.12 -12.09 15.23
C PRO A 112 5.03 -12.46 16.42
N ARG A 113 4.81 -11.81 17.57
CA ARG A 113 5.28 -12.33 18.86
C ARG A 113 4.48 -13.56 19.27
#